data_AF-A0A7C4RHV9-F1
#
_entry.id   AF-A0A7C4RHV9-F1
#
_cell.length_a   1.000
_cell.length_b   1.000
_cell.length_c   1.000
_cell.angle_alpha   90.00
_cell.angle_beta   90.00
_cell.angle_gamma   90.00
#
_symmetry.space_group_name_H-M   'P 1'
#
loop_
_entity.id
_entity.type
_entity.pdbx_description
1 polymer ?
#
loop_
_entity_poly.entity_id
_entity_poly.type
_entity_poly.pdbx_seq_one_letter_code
_entity_poly.pdbx_strand_id
1 'polypeptide(L)'
;MRGSSVLWKVLAVVFIVLAAALGIYGAITFAASGGFGAQNWVFGVAFLSLGIGTWHIIAAPFWIVGTILFFMEMSGYTIKGFKISKYKLRWDSVDIATAALSAAVYGGGLAATGGLTIIPGFTWIRPANALAPLFGLLFGVPGALGAAIGNLLADSLAGYLGWGSLGGGFIGNFLLAYVPYKFVRDHSLRDARSVAEYYLFGVILGSVWCSFYISWFLSYFNTLTGVIGLPPLFVWGIFSPFVIINNAIAEIFTPLLVYPLYPLVKNWGLHWSDRIQWL
;
A
#
# COMPACT_ATOMS: atom_id res chain seq x y z
N MET A 1 2.41 28.99 18.87
CA MET A 1 2.91 28.10 17.79
C MET A 1 3.69 26.85 18.29
N ARG A 2 4.03 26.70 19.59
CA ARG A 2 4.66 25.46 20.12
C ARG A 2 3.69 24.30 20.41
N GLY A 3 2.42 24.59 20.73
CA GLY A 3 1.43 23.56 21.09
C GLY A 3 1.01 22.64 19.94
N SER A 4 1.01 23.13 18.69
CA SER A 4 0.66 22.30 17.53
C SER A 4 1.72 21.25 17.20
N SER A 5 3.01 21.59 17.35
CA SER A 5 4.11 20.64 17.06
C SER A 5 4.13 19.45 18.02
N VAL A 6 3.82 19.67 19.31
CA VAL A 6 3.74 18.59 20.32
C VAL A 6 2.58 17.65 19.99
N LEU A 7 1.40 18.19 19.66
CA LEU A 7 0.25 17.37 19.26
C LEU A 7 0.59 16.44 18.09
N TRP A 8 1.23 16.95 17.03
CA TRP A 8 1.59 16.12 15.88
C TRP A 8 2.60 15.02 16.21
N LYS A 9 3.58 15.30 17.08
CA LYS A 9 4.51 14.27 17.58
C LYS A 9 3.78 13.18 18.35
N VAL A 10 2.85 13.57 19.23
CA VAL A 10 2.02 12.62 19.99
C VAL A 10 1.18 11.78 19.04
N LEU A 11 0.52 12.39 18.05
CA LEU A 11 -0.26 11.66 17.05
C LEU A 11 0.59 10.68 16.24
N ALA A 12 1.77 11.07 15.79
CA ALA A 12 2.70 10.18 15.11
C ALA A 12 3.07 8.96 15.98
N VAL A 13 3.43 9.19 17.24
CA VAL A 13 3.75 8.11 18.20
C VAL A 13 2.53 7.21 18.42
N VAL A 14 1.33 7.78 18.59
CA VAL A 14 0.10 7.02 18.76
C VAL A 14 -0.16 6.12 17.55
N PHE A 15 -0.03 6.62 16.32
CA PHE A 15 -0.22 5.80 15.13
C PHE A 15 0.82 4.69 14.98
N ILE A 16 2.10 4.97 15.29
CA ILE A 16 3.15 3.94 15.31
C ILE A 16 2.82 2.86 16.33
N VAL A 17 2.51 3.26 17.57
CA VAL A 17 2.23 2.32 18.67
C VAL A 17 0.98 1.50 18.35
N LEU A 18 -0.06 2.10 17.79
CA LEU A 18 -1.27 1.38 17.37
C LEU A 18 -0.96 0.34 16.28
N ALA A 19 -0.24 0.73 15.22
CA ALA A 19 0.13 -0.18 14.14
C ALA A 19 1.02 -1.33 14.64
N ALA A 20 2.02 -1.03 15.47
CA ALA A 20 2.91 -2.02 16.06
C ALA A 20 2.18 -2.95 17.05
N ALA A 21 1.35 -2.39 17.94
CA ALA A 21 0.61 -3.17 18.93
C ALA A 21 -0.41 -4.10 18.27
N LEU A 22 -1.17 -3.62 17.29
CA LEU A 22 -2.08 -4.45 16.51
C LEU A 22 -1.33 -5.55 15.75
N GLY A 23 -0.16 -5.22 15.20
CA GLY A 23 0.69 -6.19 14.53
C GLY A 23 1.20 -7.30 15.44
N ILE A 24 1.76 -6.93 16.60
CA ILE A 24 2.26 -7.87 17.61
C ILE A 24 1.11 -8.71 18.17
N TYR A 25 -0.01 -8.08 18.53
CA TYR A 25 -1.20 -8.77 19.02
C TYR A 25 -1.76 -9.76 17.99
N GLY A 26 -1.79 -9.36 16.71
CA GLY A 26 -2.17 -10.22 15.60
C GLY A 26 -1.28 -11.45 15.47
N ALA A 27 0.04 -11.26 15.52
CA ALA A 27 1.00 -12.35 15.42
C ALA A 27 0.90 -13.33 16.60
N ILE A 28 0.79 -12.82 17.83
CA ILE A 28 0.64 -13.65 19.04
C ILE A 28 -0.66 -14.46 18.97
N THR A 29 -1.78 -13.81 18.66
CA THR A 29 -3.09 -14.49 18.58
C THR A 29 -3.16 -15.48 17.42
N PHE A 30 -2.49 -15.20 16.30
CA PHE A 30 -2.41 -16.12 15.16
C PHE A 30 -1.59 -17.38 15.50
N ALA A 31 -0.48 -17.21 16.21
CA ALA A 31 0.32 -18.33 16.70
C ALA A 31 -0.46 -19.16 17.73
N ALA A 32 -1.18 -18.50 18.64
CA ALA A 32 -2.00 -19.16 19.65
C ALA A 32 -3.22 -19.90 19.08
N SER A 33 -3.77 -19.44 17.95
CA SER A 33 -4.93 -20.08 17.29
C SER A 33 -4.59 -21.30 16.44
N GLY A 34 -3.32 -21.73 16.43
CA GLY A 34 -2.87 -22.87 15.61
C GLY A 34 -2.75 -22.55 14.11
N GLY A 35 -2.63 -21.28 13.74
CA GLY A 35 -2.43 -20.85 12.34
C GLY A 35 -3.72 -20.53 11.58
N PHE A 36 -3.85 -21.02 10.35
CA PHE A 36 -4.83 -20.59 9.31
C PHE A 36 -6.32 -20.92 9.58
N GLY A 37 -6.74 -21.02 10.83
CA GLY A 37 -8.16 -21.07 11.19
C GLY A 37 -8.77 -19.67 11.21
N ALA A 38 -9.43 -19.25 10.12
CA ALA A 38 -10.11 -17.94 10.03
C ALA A 38 -11.10 -17.69 11.18
N GLN A 39 -11.68 -18.78 11.70
CA GLN A 39 -12.66 -18.77 12.80
C GLN A 39 -12.03 -18.82 14.19
N ASN A 40 -10.72 -19.05 14.28
CA ASN A 40 -9.98 -19.17 15.53
C ASN A 40 -9.07 -17.96 15.78
N TRP A 41 -8.64 -17.27 14.72
CA TRP A 41 -7.81 -16.08 14.83
C TRP A 41 -8.66 -14.86 15.18
N VAL A 42 -8.25 -14.09 16.19
CA VAL A 42 -9.02 -12.95 16.73
C VAL A 42 -9.41 -11.94 15.65
N PHE A 43 -8.50 -11.59 14.74
CA PHE A 43 -8.84 -10.68 13.64
C PHE A 43 -9.73 -11.33 12.58
N GLY A 44 -9.56 -12.63 12.33
CA GLY A 44 -10.46 -13.36 11.45
C GLY A 44 -11.88 -13.43 11.98
N VAL A 45 -12.05 -13.72 13.28
CA VAL A 45 -13.36 -13.70 13.95
C VAL A 45 -13.97 -12.30 13.90
N ALA A 46 -13.19 -11.26 14.18
CA ALA A 46 -13.66 -9.88 14.12
C ALA A 46 -14.14 -9.50 12.72
N PHE A 47 -13.38 -9.83 11.68
CA PHE A 47 -13.79 -9.59 10.30
C PHE A 47 -15.04 -10.42 9.94
N LEU A 48 -15.05 -11.72 10.23
CA LEU A 48 -16.18 -12.58 9.88
C LEU A 48 -17.46 -12.22 10.63
N SER A 49 -17.37 -11.62 11.81
CA SER A 49 -18.54 -11.19 12.62
C SER A 49 -19.41 -10.15 11.92
N LEU A 50 -18.83 -9.31 11.05
CA LEU A 50 -19.56 -8.31 10.26
C LEU A 50 -20.28 -8.92 9.05
N GLY A 51 -19.90 -10.14 8.66
CA GLY A 51 -20.44 -10.84 7.50
C GLY A 51 -19.76 -10.47 6.17
N ILE A 52 -19.62 -11.45 5.29
CA ILE A 52 -18.95 -11.29 3.98
C ILE A 52 -19.65 -10.25 3.10
N GLY A 53 -20.99 -10.27 3.06
CA GLY A 53 -21.76 -9.31 2.26
C GLY A 53 -21.54 -7.85 2.69
N THR A 54 -21.40 -7.61 4.00
CA THR A 54 -21.07 -6.29 4.55
C THR A 54 -19.70 -5.83 4.07
N TRP A 55 -18.69 -6.72 4.09
CA TRP A 55 -17.36 -6.39 3.58
C TRP A 55 -17.33 -6.11 2.08
N HIS A 56 -18.12 -6.82 1.27
CA HIS A 56 -18.25 -6.49 -0.15
C HIS A 56 -18.81 -5.08 -0.36
N ILE A 57 -19.79 -4.67 0.44
CA ILE A 57 -20.36 -3.31 0.37
C ILE A 57 -19.34 -2.27 0.83
N ILE A 58 -18.62 -2.52 1.93
CA ILE A 58 -17.61 -1.59 2.46
C ILE A 58 -16.45 -1.43 1.50
N ALA A 59 -15.96 -2.52 0.91
CA ALA A 59 -14.76 -2.50 0.06
C ALA A 59 -15.05 -2.16 -1.42
N ALA A 60 -16.31 -2.24 -1.88
CA ALA A 60 -16.69 -1.84 -3.24
C ALA A 60 -16.29 -0.39 -3.56
N PRO A 61 -16.58 0.62 -2.71
CA PRO A 61 -16.09 1.98 -2.92
C PRO A 61 -14.56 2.07 -3.06
N PHE A 62 -13.80 1.34 -2.25
CA PHE A 62 -12.33 1.35 -2.32
C PHE A 62 -11.84 0.81 -3.66
N TRP A 63 -12.50 -0.24 -4.18
CA TRP A 63 -12.18 -0.80 -5.48
C TRP A 63 -12.55 0.14 -6.63
N ILE A 64 -13.79 0.66 -6.64
CA ILE A 64 -14.29 1.57 -7.68
C ILE A 64 -13.46 2.85 -7.72
N VAL A 65 -13.32 3.53 -6.58
CA VAL A 65 -12.57 4.79 -6.48
C VAL A 65 -11.10 4.54 -6.77
N GLY A 66 -10.51 3.47 -6.24
CA GLY A 66 -9.11 3.11 -6.51
C GLY A 66 -8.83 2.91 -8.00
N THR A 67 -9.74 2.24 -8.71
CA THR A 67 -9.64 2.00 -10.15
C THR A 67 -9.76 3.31 -10.94
N ILE A 68 -10.73 4.15 -10.60
CA ILE A 68 -10.91 5.47 -11.22
C ILE A 68 -9.67 6.34 -11.02
N LEU A 69 -9.15 6.41 -9.79
CA LEU A 69 -7.96 7.20 -9.46
C LEU A 69 -6.74 6.70 -10.24
N PHE A 70 -6.55 5.39 -10.37
CA PHE A 70 -5.47 4.81 -11.16
C PHE A 70 -5.54 5.28 -12.62
N PHE A 71 -6.66 5.08 -13.30
CA PHE A 71 -6.79 5.48 -14.72
C PHE A 71 -6.73 6.99 -14.90
N MET A 72 -7.31 7.75 -13.98
CA MET A 72 -7.30 9.21 -14.00
C MET A 72 -5.86 9.75 -13.91
N GLU A 73 -5.06 9.25 -12.96
CA GLU A 73 -3.66 9.67 -12.78
C GLU A 73 -2.79 9.25 -13.96
N MET A 74 -2.97 8.02 -14.48
CA MET A 74 -2.27 7.56 -15.69
C MET A 74 -2.64 8.39 -16.93
N SER A 75 -3.83 8.99 -16.95
CA SER A 75 -4.32 9.86 -18.02
C SER A 75 -3.90 11.33 -17.84
N GLY A 76 -3.10 11.66 -16.82
CA GLY A 76 -2.64 13.03 -16.55
C GLY A 76 -3.68 13.92 -15.87
N TYR A 77 -4.66 13.33 -15.18
CA TYR A 77 -5.63 14.05 -14.35
C TYR A 77 -5.39 13.72 -12.88
N THR A 78 -5.45 14.72 -12.01
CA THR A 78 -5.26 14.54 -10.58
C THR A 78 -6.23 15.41 -9.78
N ILE A 79 -6.54 15.01 -8.55
CA ILE A 79 -7.44 15.79 -7.68
C ILE A 79 -6.63 16.80 -6.87
N LYS A 80 -6.82 18.09 -7.09
CA LYS A 80 -6.18 19.16 -6.31
C LYS A 80 -7.25 20.01 -5.64
N GLY A 81 -7.30 19.99 -4.30
CA GLY A 81 -8.25 20.80 -3.53
C GLY A 81 -9.72 20.57 -3.94
N PHE A 82 -10.12 19.30 -4.07
CA PHE A 82 -11.46 18.88 -4.51
C PHE A 82 -11.83 19.21 -5.97
N LYS A 83 -10.88 19.69 -6.78
CA LYS A 83 -11.07 19.89 -8.22
C LYS A 83 -10.21 18.91 -9.01
N ILE A 84 -10.75 18.41 -10.13
CA ILE A 84 -9.94 17.66 -11.10
C ILE A 84 -9.08 18.67 -11.84
N SER A 85 -7.78 18.51 -11.78
CA SER A 85 -6.77 19.34 -12.43
C SER A 85 -5.96 18.50 -13.40
N LYS A 86 -5.70 19.05 -14.58
CA LYS A 86 -4.84 18.41 -15.56
C LYS A 86 -3.39 18.72 -15.24
N TYR A 87 -2.53 17.72 -15.36
CA TYR A 87 -1.09 17.90 -15.27
C TYR A 87 -0.42 17.11 -16.39
N LYS A 88 0.70 17.63 -16.85
CA LYS A 88 1.57 16.95 -17.80
C LYS A 88 2.73 16.37 -17.03
N LEU A 89 2.76 15.04 -16.94
CA LEU A 89 3.98 14.32 -16.66
C LEU A 89 4.77 14.20 -17.97
N ARG A 90 6.08 14.45 -17.92
CA ARG A 90 6.90 14.47 -19.13
C ARG A 90 7.02 13.08 -19.77
N TRP A 91 7.03 12.02 -18.97
CA TRP A 91 7.30 10.65 -19.40
C TRP A 91 8.59 10.57 -20.24
N ASP A 92 9.61 11.29 -19.77
CA ASP A 92 10.94 11.25 -20.39
C ASP A 92 11.70 9.98 -19.98
N SER A 93 12.89 9.77 -20.55
CA SER A 93 13.73 8.61 -20.23
C SER A 93 14.01 8.48 -18.73
N VAL A 94 14.03 9.59 -17.99
CA VAL A 94 14.25 9.60 -16.53
C VAL A 94 13.02 9.08 -15.80
N ASP A 95 11.80 9.49 -16.18
CA ASP A 95 10.55 8.93 -15.64
C ASP A 95 10.47 7.42 -15.84
N ILE A 96 10.76 6.96 -17.06
CA ILE A 96 10.74 5.54 -17.41
C ILE A 96 11.80 4.77 -16.62
N ALA A 97 13.04 5.29 -16.56
CA ALA A 97 14.10 4.68 -15.77
C ALA A 97 13.76 4.64 -14.28
N THR A 98 13.13 5.68 -13.74
CA THR A 98 12.72 5.74 -12.33
C THR A 98 11.65 4.69 -12.03
N ALA A 99 10.65 4.53 -12.90
CA ALA A 99 9.64 3.49 -12.75
C ALA A 99 10.26 2.09 -12.84
N ALA A 100 11.16 1.86 -13.80
CA ALA A 100 11.84 0.58 -13.98
C ALA A 100 12.75 0.22 -12.81
N LEU A 101 13.55 1.18 -12.32
CA LEU A 101 14.42 0.98 -11.14
C LEU A 101 13.60 0.77 -9.87
N SER A 102 12.52 1.55 -9.68
CA SER A 102 11.61 1.35 -8.55
C SER A 102 10.98 -0.05 -8.59
N ALA A 103 10.57 -0.52 -9.77
CA ALA A 103 10.05 -1.87 -9.95
C ALA A 103 11.10 -2.96 -9.68
N ALA A 104 12.34 -2.78 -10.15
CA ALA A 104 13.42 -3.73 -9.93
C ALA A 104 13.82 -3.82 -8.44
N VAL A 105 13.96 -2.68 -7.76
CA VAL A 105 14.35 -2.63 -6.34
C VAL A 105 13.19 -3.13 -5.46
N TYR A 106 11.96 -2.69 -5.72
CA TYR A 106 10.78 -3.16 -4.98
C TYR A 106 10.56 -4.66 -5.21
N GLY A 107 10.48 -5.07 -6.48
CA GLY A 107 10.19 -6.44 -6.87
C GLY A 107 11.28 -7.40 -6.45
N GLY A 108 12.55 -7.02 -6.60
CA GLY A 108 13.69 -7.80 -6.12
C GLY A 108 13.71 -7.94 -4.60
N GLY A 109 13.44 -6.86 -3.86
CA GLY A 109 13.34 -6.90 -2.40
C GLY A 109 12.20 -7.79 -1.89
N LEU A 110 11.05 -7.75 -2.57
CA LEU A 110 9.93 -8.64 -2.30
C LEU A 110 10.25 -10.10 -2.64
N ALA A 111 10.84 -10.36 -3.80
CA ALA A 111 11.21 -11.71 -4.22
C ALA A 111 12.28 -12.34 -3.30
N ALA A 112 13.26 -11.56 -2.86
CA ALA A 112 14.29 -12.02 -1.91
C ALA A 112 13.71 -12.47 -0.57
N THR A 113 12.58 -11.90 -0.17
CA THR A 113 11.85 -12.27 1.05
C THR A 113 10.73 -13.29 0.80
N GLY A 114 10.55 -13.70 -0.45
CA GLY A 114 9.52 -14.65 -0.90
C GLY A 114 9.60 -16.03 -0.27
N GLY A 115 10.74 -16.41 0.34
CA GLY A 115 10.88 -17.66 1.10
C GLY A 115 10.18 -17.65 2.47
N LEU A 116 9.83 -16.47 3.01
CA LEU A 116 9.13 -16.32 4.30
C LEU A 116 7.61 -16.40 4.13
N THR A 117 7.18 -17.44 3.44
CA THR A 117 5.78 -17.65 3.05
C THR A 117 4.90 -17.83 4.28
N ILE A 118 3.82 -17.06 4.34
CA ILE A 118 2.81 -17.23 5.38
C ILE A 118 1.61 -17.91 4.73
N ILE A 119 0.95 -17.25 3.78
CA ILE A 119 -0.13 -17.86 3.01
C ILE A 119 0.47 -18.45 1.72
N PRO A 120 0.52 -19.79 1.58
CA PRO A 120 1.00 -20.40 0.35
C PRO A 120 0.17 -19.92 -0.84
N GLY A 121 0.83 -19.41 -1.88
CA GLY A 121 0.16 -18.99 -3.10
C GLY A 121 -0.19 -17.50 -3.19
N PHE A 122 -0.21 -16.76 -2.08
CA PHE A 122 -0.84 -15.42 -2.06
C PHE A 122 -0.08 -14.34 -1.29
N THR A 123 0.52 -14.63 -0.13
CA THR A 123 1.24 -13.60 0.62
C THR A 123 2.27 -14.15 1.60
N TRP A 124 3.32 -13.37 1.83
CA TRP A 124 4.47 -13.68 2.67
C TRP A 124 4.85 -12.46 3.51
N ILE A 125 5.83 -12.59 4.39
CA ILE A 125 6.34 -11.41 5.10
C ILE A 125 7.07 -10.50 4.12
N ARG A 126 6.58 -9.26 3.93
CA ARG A 126 7.13 -8.32 2.94
C ARG A 126 7.76 -7.07 3.59
N PRO A 127 8.99 -7.14 4.13
CA PRO A 127 9.70 -5.96 4.63
C PRO A 127 9.91 -4.90 3.54
N ALA A 128 10.03 -5.33 2.28
CA ALA A 128 10.19 -4.43 1.14
C ALA A 128 8.94 -3.56 0.88
N ASN A 129 7.78 -3.83 1.50
CA ASN A 129 6.60 -2.95 1.44
C ASN A 129 6.90 -1.54 1.97
N ALA A 130 7.94 -1.35 2.78
CA ALA A 130 8.43 -0.02 3.18
C ALA A 130 8.87 0.85 1.99
N LEU A 131 9.23 0.22 0.86
CA LEU A 131 9.73 0.90 -0.34
C LEU A 131 8.58 1.42 -1.24
N ALA A 132 7.39 0.81 -1.20
CA ALA A 132 6.26 1.27 -1.98
C ALA A 132 5.86 2.74 -1.66
N PRO A 133 5.58 3.09 -0.39
CA PRO A 133 5.30 4.48 -0.04
C PRO A 133 6.53 5.39 -0.19
N LEU A 134 7.75 4.88 -0.02
CA LEU A 134 8.99 5.63 -0.30
C LEU A 134 9.02 6.11 -1.76
N PHE A 135 8.79 5.20 -2.70
CA PHE A 135 8.80 5.52 -4.13
C PHE A 135 7.63 6.43 -4.52
N GLY A 136 6.46 6.24 -3.92
CA GLY A 136 5.34 7.17 -4.08
C GLY A 136 5.70 8.58 -3.60
N LEU A 137 6.22 8.72 -2.39
CA LEU A 137 6.56 10.03 -1.81
C LEU A 137 7.63 10.76 -2.65
N LEU A 138 8.66 10.05 -3.11
CA LEU A 138 9.81 10.66 -3.80
C LEU A 138 9.56 10.87 -5.29
N PHE A 139 8.98 9.87 -5.97
CA PHE A 139 8.88 9.84 -7.43
C PHE A 139 7.45 9.97 -7.96
N GLY A 140 6.44 10.05 -7.09
CA GLY A 140 5.05 10.27 -7.49
C GLY A 140 4.48 9.12 -8.32
N VAL A 141 3.79 9.44 -9.41
CA VAL A 141 3.14 8.44 -10.28
C VAL A 141 4.12 7.43 -10.90
N PRO A 142 5.30 7.82 -11.42
CA PRO A 142 6.34 6.86 -11.82
C PRO A 142 6.75 5.89 -10.71
N GLY A 143 6.90 6.37 -9.47
CA GLY A 143 7.23 5.54 -8.31
C GLY A 143 6.09 4.58 -7.94
N ALA A 144 4.85 5.06 -7.96
CA ALA A 144 3.67 4.24 -7.71
C ALA A 144 3.45 3.17 -8.77
N LEU A 145 3.69 3.51 -10.04
CA LEU A 145 3.68 2.53 -11.14
C LEU A 145 4.83 1.52 -10.98
N GLY A 146 6.00 1.99 -10.54
CA GLY A 146 7.11 1.12 -10.19
C GLY A 146 6.75 0.11 -9.09
N ALA A 147 6.05 0.53 -8.03
CA ALA A 147 5.57 -0.37 -6.99
C ALA A 147 4.56 -1.40 -7.54
N ALA A 148 3.64 -0.97 -8.42
CA ALA A 148 2.68 -1.86 -9.07
C ALA A 148 3.35 -2.94 -9.94
N ILE A 149 4.28 -2.53 -10.80
CA ILE A 149 5.06 -3.44 -11.67
C ILE A 149 5.98 -4.33 -10.82
N GLY A 150 6.63 -3.76 -9.81
CA GLY A 150 7.51 -4.49 -8.92
C GLY A 150 6.78 -5.61 -8.15
N ASN A 151 5.52 -5.39 -7.75
CA ASN A 151 4.71 -6.46 -7.18
C ASN A 151 4.49 -7.61 -8.17
N LEU A 152 4.16 -7.31 -9.44
CA LEU A 152 4.00 -8.36 -10.47
C LEU A 152 5.30 -9.13 -10.70
N LEU A 153 6.44 -8.43 -10.72
CA LEU A 153 7.75 -9.06 -10.83
C LEU A 153 8.02 -9.98 -9.64
N ALA A 154 7.76 -9.52 -8.42
CA ALA A 154 7.93 -10.33 -7.22
C ALA A 154 7.05 -11.58 -7.24
N ASP A 155 5.78 -11.43 -7.59
CA ASP A 155 4.83 -12.54 -7.66
C ASP A 155 5.24 -13.52 -8.78
N SER A 156 5.79 -13.04 -9.90
CA SER A 156 6.35 -13.90 -10.95
C SER A 156 7.55 -14.70 -10.46
N LEU A 157 8.51 -14.06 -9.79
CA LEU A 157 9.73 -14.70 -9.29
C LEU A 157 9.47 -15.66 -8.11
N ALA A 158 8.46 -15.38 -7.29
CA ALA A 158 8.07 -16.20 -6.15
C ALA A 158 7.06 -17.31 -6.52
N GLY A 159 6.59 -17.37 -7.78
CA GLY A 159 5.64 -18.39 -8.24
C GLY A 159 4.18 -18.13 -7.84
N TYR A 160 3.84 -16.88 -7.48
CA TYR A 160 2.51 -16.44 -7.05
C TYR A 160 1.75 -15.62 -8.11
N LEU A 161 2.29 -15.55 -9.33
CA LEU A 161 1.63 -14.84 -10.42
C LEU A 161 0.30 -15.53 -10.78
N GLY A 162 -0.79 -14.83 -10.53
CA GLY A 162 -2.13 -15.27 -10.88
C GLY A 162 -3.07 -14.10 -11.14
N TRP A 163 -4.33 -14.40 -11.44
CA TRP A 163 -5.36 -13.39 -11.69
C TRP A 163 -5.54 -12.40 -10.53
N GLY A 164 -5.30 -12.85 -9.29
CA GLY A 164 -5.29 -11.99 -8.11
C GLY A 164 -4.20 -10.91 -8.14
N SER A 165 -3.01 -11.26 -8.63
CA SER A 165 -1.88 -10.33 -8.76
C SER A 165 -2.10 -9.35 -9.92
N LEU A 166 -2.53 -9.86 -11.09
CA LEU A 166 -2.76 -9.05 -12.29
C LEU A 166 -3.95 -8.08 -12.15
N GLY A 167 -5.08 -8.54 -11.61
CA GLY A 167 -6.31 -7.73 -11.53
C GLY A 167 -6.48 -6.96 -10.22
N GLY A 168 -5.99 -7.50 -9.10
CA GLY A 168 -6.09 -6.88 -7.78
C GLY A 168 -4.77 -6.27 -7.31
N GLY A 169 -3.71 -7.09 -7.29
CA GLY A 169 -2.40 -6.75 -6.72
C GLY A 169 -1.70 -5.56 -7.39
N PHE A 170 -1.79 -5.45 -8.71
CA PHE A 170 -1.18 -4.35 -9.46
C PHE A 170 -1.70 -2.97 -9.00
N ILE A 171 -3.02 -2.78 -9.06
CA ILE A 171 -3.64 -1.50 -8.65
C ILE A 171 -3.60 -1.34 -7.13
N GLY A 172 -3.70 -2.43 -6.34
CA GLY A 172 -3.54 -2.38 -4.90
C GLY A 172 -2.17 -1.81 -4.47
N ASN A 173 -1.08 -2.27 -5.07
CA ASN A 173 0.27 -1.76 -4.79
C ASN A 173 0.50 -0.36 -5.35
N PHE A 174 -0.11 -0.02 -6.49
CA PHE A 174 -0.15 1.37 -6.95
C PHE A 174 -0.77 2.28 -5.88
N LEU A 175 -1.93 1.89 -5.33
CA LEU A 175 -2.65 2.65 -4.31
C LEU A 175 -1.83 2.78 -3.02
N LEU A 176 -1.11 1.72 -2.64
CA LEU A 176 -0.21 1.73 -1.49
C LEU A 176 0.84 2.85 -1.57
N ALA A 177 1.42 3.06 -2.76
CA ALA A 177 2.36 4.14 -3.01
C ALA A 177 1.67 5.49 -3.28
N TYR A 178 0.50 5.47 -3.92
CA TYR A 178 -0.24 6.65 -4.34
C TYR A 178 -0.86 7.43 -3.17
N VAL A 179 -1.42 6.75 -2.18
CA VAL A 179 -2.06 7.38 -1.02
C VAL A 179 -1.08 8.31 -0.27
N PRO A 180 0.10 7.86 0.18
CA PRO A 180 1.05 8.73 0.86
C PRO A 180 1.60 9.82 -0.07
N TYR A 181 1.83 9.52 -1.36
CA TYR A 181 2.17 10.54 -2.37
C TYR A 181 1.17 11.70 -2.38
N LYS A 182 -0.13 11.38 -2.32
CA LYS A 182 -1.20 12.34 -2.53
C LYS A 182 -1.58 13.13 -1.28
N PHE A 183 -1.64 12.46 -0.14
CA PHE A 183 -2.21 13.03 1.09
C PHE A 183 -1.15 13.60 2.04
N VAL A 184 0.12 13.19 1.92
CA VAL A 184 1.21 13.79 2.70
C VAL A 184 1.58 15.14 2.09
N ARG A 185 1.56 16.19 2.92
CA ARG A 185 1.82 17.55 2.44
C ARG A 185 3.29 17.82 2.13
N ASP A 186 4.18 17.32 2.98
CA ASP A 186 5.63 17.53 2.86
C ASP A 186 6.34 16.17 2.79
N HIS A 187 6.81 15.85 1.60
CA HIS A 187 7.49 14.59 1.28
C HIS A 187 8.89 14.48 1.87
N SER A 188 9.44 15.55 2.47
CA SER A 188 10.71 15.49 3.18
C SER A 188 10.61 14.79 4.54
N LEU A 189 9.40 14.68 5.09
CA LEU A 189 9.11 14.10 6.40
C LEU A 189 9.94 14.71 7.54
N ARG A 190 10.32 15.98 7.42
CA ARG A 190 11.12 16.71 8.42
C ARG A 190 10.28 17.41 9.48
N ASP A 191 9.03 17.74 9.16
CA ASP A 191 8.12 18.34 10.11
C ASP A 191 7.26 17.28 10.82
N ALA A 192 6.98 17.51 12.11
CA ALA A 192 6.19 16.59 12.93
C ALA A 192 4.80 16.32 12.34
N ARG A 193 4.19 17.33 11.70
CA ARG A 193 2.89 17.16 11.04
C ARG A 193 3.00 16.25 9.83
N SER A 194 4.03 16.42 8.99
CA SER A 194 4.23 15.58 7.81
C SER A 194 4.46 14.12 8.16
N VAL A 195 5.17 13.86 9.27
CA VAL A 195 5.37 12.53 9.82
C VAL A 195 4.04 11.95 10.32
N ALA A 196 3.23 12.72 11.05
CA ALA A 196 1.92 12.26 11.51
C ALA A 196 0.94 11.99 10.35
N GLU A 197 0.93 12.87 9.33
CA GLU A 197 0.17 12.69 8.08
C GLU A 197 0.63 11.41 7.36
N TYR A 198 1.92 11.13 7.31
CA TYR A 198 2.45 9.89 6.74
C TYR A 198 1.96 8.65 7.48
N TYR A 199 2.01 8.63 8.81
CA TYR A 199 1.52 7.48 9.58
C TYR A 199 0.00 7.30 9.45
N LEU A 200 -0.76 8.38 9.33
CA LEU A 200 -2.20 8.29 9.10
C LEU A 200 -2.53 7.80 7.69
N PHE A 201 -1.94 8.43 6.67
CA PHE A 201 -2.31 8.18 5.27
C PHE A 201 -1.52 7.05 4.63
N GLY A 202 -0.21 6.97 4.81
CA GLY A 202 0.60 5.85 4.33
C GLY A 202 0.27 4.58 5.10
N VAL A 203 0.66 4.56 6.37
CA VAL A 203 0.63 3.34 7.18
C VAL A 203 -0.79 2.82 7.42
N ILE A 204 -1.73 3.67 7.86
CA ILE A 204 -3.09 3.22 8.18
C ILE A 204 -3.96 3.17 6.91
N LEU A 205 -4.21 4.31 6.27
CA LEU A 205 -5.13 4.38 5.14
C LEU A 205 -4.62 3.60 3.92
N GLY A 206 -3.33 3.70 3.58
CA GLY A 206 -2.72 2.98 2.46
C GLY A 206 -2.82 1.47 2.62
N SER A 207 -2.48 0.95 3.81
CA SER A 207 -2.61 -0.48 4.13
C SER A 207 -4.06 -0.97 4.03
N VAL A 208 -5.02 -0.23 4.59
CA VAL A 208 -6.44 -0.58 4.53
C VAL A 208 -6.96 -0.53 3.09
N TRP A 209 -6.65 0.54 2.35
CA TRP A 209 -7.12 0.70 0.97
C TRP A 209 -6.57 -0.40 0.07
N CYS A 210 -5.25 -0.65 0.12
CA CYS A 210 -4.61 -1.72 -0.64
C CYS A 210 -5.24 -3.09 -0.31
N SER A 211 -5.38 -3.41 0.98
CA SER A 211 -5.98 -4.68 1.41
C SER A 211 -7.42 -4.82 0.94
N PHE A 212 -8.26 -3.80 1.13
CA PHE A 212 -9.67 -3.84 0.73
C PHE A 212 -9.84 -3.91 -0.78
N TYR A 213 -9.01 -3.19 -1.54
CA TYR A 213 -9.00 -3.26 -2.99
C TYR A 213 -8.73 -4.69 -3.48
N ILE A 214 -7.65 -5.32 -2.99
CA ILE A 214 -7.27 -6.67 -3.40
C ILE A 214 -8.29 -7.70 -2.90
N SER A 215 -8.76 -7.56 -1.66
CA SER A 215 -9.72 -8.49 -1.04
C SER A 215 -11.08 -8.44 -1.72
N TRP A 216 -11.54 -7.24 -2.12
CA TRP A 216 -12.77 -7.11 -2.89
C TRP A 216 -12.65 -7.82 -4.23
N PHE A 217 -11.56 -7.57 -4.97
CA PHE A 217 -11.31 -8.24 -6.25
C PHE A 217 -11.28 -9.77 -6.08
N LEU A 218 -10.48 -10.28 -5.14
CA LEU A 218 -10.31 -11.72 -4.91
C LEU A 218 -11.60 -12.41 -4.48
N SER A 219 -12.39 -11.78 -3.61
CA SER A 219 -13.61 -12.38 -3.07
C SER A 219 -14.78 -12.27 -4.05
N TYR A 220 -14.94 -11.13 -4.71
CA TYR A 220 -16.06 -10.89 -5.63
C TYR A 220 -15.90 -11.69 -6.93
N PHE A 221 -14.71 -11.70 -7.53
CA PHE A 221 -14.48 -12.51 -8.74
C PHE A 221 -14.54 -14.01 -8.46
N ASN A 222 -14.21 -14.46 -7.24
CA ASN A 222 -14.39 -15.87 -6.87
C ASN A 222 -15.87 -16.22 -6.80
N THR A 223 -16.68 -15.32 -6.23
CA THR A 223 -18.13 -15.47 -6.15
C THR A 223 -18.77 -15.48 -7.54
N LEU A 224 -18.27 -14.68 -8.48
CA LEU A 224 -18.81 -14.59 -9.84
C LEU A 224 -18.40 -15.73 -10.76
N THR A 225 -17.14 -16.15 -10.71
CA THR A 225 -16.56 -17.07 -11.71
C THR A 225 -16.34 -18.47 -11.18
N GLY A 226 -16.28 -18.66 -9.86
CA GLY A 226 -15.90 -19.92 -9.22
C GLY A 226 -14.44 -20.37 -9.46
N VAL A 227 -13.70 -19.65 -10.31
CA VAL A 227 -12.37 -20.05 -10.81
C VAL A 227 -11.31 -18.98 -10.51
N ILE A 228 -11.67 -17.70 -10.55
CA ILE A 228 -10.74 -16.57 -10.32
C ILE A 228 -10.89 -16.06 -8.90
N GLY A 229 -9.84 -16.13 -8.09
CA GLY A 229 -9.82 -15.56 -6.72
C GLY A 229 -9.78 -16.63 -5.63
N LEU A 230 -10.09 -16.22 -4.40
CA LEU A 230 -9.97 -17.05 -3.20
C LEU A 230 -11.33 -17.21 -2.50
N PRO A 231 -11.57 -18.31 -1.76
CA PRO A 231 -12.79 -18.47 -0.98
C PRO A 231 -13.07 -17.25 -0.09
N PRO A 232 -14.26 -16.65 -0.13
CA PRO A 232 -14.55 -15.41 0.61
C PRO A 232 -14.25 -15.47 2.11
N LEU A 233 -14.47 -16.63 2.74
CA LEU A 233 -14.13 -16.87 4.14
C LEU A 233 -12.62 -16.70 4.40
N PHE A 234 -11.79 -17.20 3.49
CA PHE A 234 -10.34 -17.08 3.57
C PHE A 234 -9.91 -15.64 3.30
N VAL A 235 -10.51 -14.99 2.29
CA VAL A 235 -10.17 -13.62 1.91
C VAL A 235 -10.44 -12.65 3.07
N TRP A 236 -11.65 -12.65 3.60
CA TRP A 236 -12.03 -11.69 4.64
C TRP A 236 -11.55 -12.10 6.03
N GLY A 237 -11.50 -13.40 6.33
CA GLY A 237 -11.11 -13.90 7.65
C GLY A 237 -9.59 -14.03 7.86
N ILE A 238 -8.78 -14.07 6.80
CA ILE A 238 -7.32 -14.23 6.96
C ILE A 238 -6.58 -13.23 6.10
N PHE A 239 -6.78 -13.27 4.78
CA PHE A 239 -5.96 -12.51 3.85
C PHE A 239 -6.04 -11.00 4.10
N SER A 240 -7.26 -10.43 4.21
CA SER A 240 -7.45 -9.00 4.40
C SER A 240 -6.80 -8.46 5.68
N PRO A 241 -7.11 -8.98 6.89
CA PRO A 241 -6.45 -8.52 8.12
C PRO A 241 -4.94 -8.75 8.10
N PHE A 242 -4.48 -9.86 7.52
CA PHE A 242 -3.05 -10.14 7.39
C PHE A 242 -2.33 -9.09 6.53
N VAL A 243 -2.87 -8.75 5.35
CA VAL A 243 -2.26 -7.75 4.45
C VAL A 243 -2.22 -6.38 5.12
N ILE A 244 -3.28 -5.99 5.84
CA ILE A 244 -3.31 -4.71 6.58
C ILE A 244 -2.14 -4.65 7.57
N ILE A 245 -1.97 -5.70 8.38
CA ILE A 245 -0.91 -5.76 9.38
C ILE A 245 0.48 -5.80 8.74
N ASN A 246 0.64 -6.61 7.70
CA ASN A 246 1.93 -6.79 7.04
C ASN A 246 2.43 -5.48 6.41
N ASN A 247 1.55 -4.78 5.70
CA ASN A 247 1.84 -3.47 5.13
C ASN A 247 2.10 -2.44 6.24
N ALA A 248 1.20 -2.35 7.22
CA ALA A 248 1.33 -1.35 8.28
C ALA A 248 2.64 -1.48 9.05
N ILE A 249 3.08 -2.70 9.40
CA ILE A 249 4.35 -2.92 10.10
C ILE A 249 5.54 -2.51 9.22
N ALA A 250 5.56 -2.92 7.95
CA ALA A 250 6.67 -2.62 7.06
C ALA A 250 6.81 -1.12 6.80
N GLU A 251 5.68 -0.44 6.58
CA GLU A 251 5.65 0.99 6.24
C GLU A 251 6.03 1.91 7.41
N ILE A 252 6.03 1.42 8.66
CA ILE A 252 6.54 2.20 9.79
C ILE A 252 7.99 2.65 9.55
N PHE A 253 8.76 1.88 8.79
CA PHE A 253 10.17 2.14 8.50
C PHE A 253 10.41 3.09 7.31
N THR A 254 9.39 3.44 6.54
CA THR A 254 9.55 4.32 5.37
C THR A 254 10.16 5.69 5.71
N PRO A 255 9.78 6.39 6.80
CA PRO A 255 10.38 7.68 7.13
C PRO A 255 11.89 7.59 7.38
N LEU A 256 12.37 6.45 7.90
CA LEU A 256 13.81 6.20 8.11
C LEU A 256 14.58 6.19 6.79
N LEU A 257 13.94 5.77 5.70
CA LEU A 257 14.51 5.75 4.35
C LEU A 257 14.33 7.10 3.64
N VAL A 258 13.17 7.73 3.78
CA VAL A 258 12.87 9.03 3.15
C VAL A 258 13.81 10.12 3.67
N TYR A 259 14.06 10.17 4.98
CA TYR A 259 14.82 11.24 5.61
C TYR A 259 16.23 11.47 4.99
N PRO A 260 17.06 10.44 4.77
CA PRO A 260 18.35 10.58 4.07
C PRO A 260 18.22 10.69 2.55
N LEU A 261 17.23 10.04 1.92
CA LEU A 261 17.12 9.98 0.46
C LEU A 261 16.49 11.22 -0.17
N TYR A 262 15.56 11.88 0.53
CA TYR A 262 14.89 13.08 0.05
C TYR A 262 15.84 14.18 -0.45
N PRO A 263 16.86 14.62 0.32
CA PRO A 263 17.76 15.67 -0.16
C PRO A 263 18.54 15.26 -1.41
N LEU A 264 18.92 13.98 -1.54
CA LEU A 264 19.63 13.47 -2.73
C LEU A 264 18.73 13.52 -3.97
N VAL A 265 17.50 13.00 -3.84
CA VAL A 265 16.50 13.00 -4.91
C VAL A 265 16.13 14.42 -5.34
N LYS A 266 15.99 15.33 -4.36
CA LYS A 266 15.67 16.74 -4.63
C LYS A 266 16.82 17.46 -5.33
N ASN A 267 18.06 17.25 -4.88
CA ASN A 267 19.25 17.85 -5.49
C ASN A 267 19.49 17.36 -6.93
N TRP A 268 19.08 16.13 -7.24
CA TRP A 268 19.15 15.58 -8.61
C TRP A 268 17.95 15.95 -9.49
N GLY A 269 16.98 16.73 -8.98
CA GLY A 269 15.78 17.10 -9.73
C GLY A 269 14.88 15.91 -10.08
N LEU A 270 15.03 14.78 -9.38
CA LEU A 270 14.26 13.55 -9.60
C LEU A 270 12.92 13.57 -8.87
N HIS A 271 12.75 14.47 -7.90
CA HIS A 271 11.52 14.59 -7.14
C HIS A 271 10.34 14.92 -8.07
N TRP A 272 9.22 14.23 -7.88
CA TRP A 272 8.06 14.35 -8.77
C TRP A 272 7.58 15.80 -8.97
N SER A 273 7.66 16.63 -7.91
CA SER A 273 7.22 18.03 -7.97
C SER A 273 7.98 18.86 -9.00
N ASP A 274 9.23 18.49 -9.28
CA ASP A 274 10.12 19.24 -10.19
C ASP A 274 9.92 18.79 -11.65
N ARG A 275 9.17 17.71 -11.85
CA ARG A 275 8.99 17.04 -13.15
C ARG A 275 7.56 17.10 -13.67
N ILE A 276 6.62 17.62 -12.90
CA ILE A 276 5.24 17.86 -13.34
C ILE A 276 5.04 19.31 -13.80
N GLN A 277 4.20 19.49 -14.82
CA GLN A 277 3.73 20.79 -15.27
C GLN A 277 2.22 20.86 -15.14
N TRP A 278 1.70 21.88 -14.45
CA TRP A 278 0.26 22.12 -14.35
C TRP A 278 -0.25 22.75 -15.64
N LEU A 279 -1.40 22.26 -16.13
CA LEU A 279 -2.06 22.74 -17.34
C LEU A 279 -3.34 23.51 -17.00
#